data_AF-A0A0G4H749-F1
#
_entry.id   AF-A0A0G4H749-F1
#
_cell.length_a   1.000
_cell.length_b   1.000
_cell.length_c   1.000
_cell.angle_alpha   90.00
_cell.angle_beta   90.00
_cell.angle_gamma   90.00
#
_symmetry.space_group_name_H-M   'P 1'
#
loop_
_entity.id
_entity.type
_entity.pdbx_description
1 polymer ?
#
loop_
_entity_poly.entity_id
_entity_poly.type
_entity_poly.pdbx_seq_one_letter_code
_entity_poly.pdbx_strand_id
1 'polypeptide(L)'
;MTAADTARQLAELSFLLKALPARYLSVAELHARAEYVDAVDKCGQLERAKEAARKDVEDMKKACAEAEERIASIRRETRQVYVHSSQLTCDLHKTQQEQHEYEATWQSLQKRLAAAQQEHDVMLRHDHKTAKMTNENKSEAETHSRPPTMRTNERRNNYKKQRRSFYDVPQVINRPTDDGHAVRQAKGVDRVW
;
A
#
# COMPACT_ATOMS: atom_id res chain seq x y z
N MET A 1 -37.74 55.34 18.23
CA MET A 1 -38.53 54.75 17.13
C MET A 1 -37.60 53.98 16.23
N THR A 2 -37.84 52.68 16.06
CA THR A 2 -37.11 51.81 15.13
C THR A 2 -37.82 51.76 13.77
N ALA A 3 -37.13 51.30 12.72
CA ALA A 3 -37.74 51.10 11.40
C ALA A 3 -38.97 50.15 11.42
N ALA A 4 -38.98 49.20 12.36
CA ALA A 4 -40.10 48.30 12.58
C ALA A 4 -41.32 49.02 13.19
N ASP A 5 -41.09 49.97 14.11
CA ASP A 5 -42.15 50.78 14.71
C ASP A 5 -42.82 51.68 13.66
N THR A 6 -42.04 52.29 12.76
CA THR A 6 -42.56 53.08 11.64
C THR A 6 -43.34 52.24 10.64
N ALA A 7 -42.88 51.03 10.32
CA ALA A 7 -43.61 50.14 9.40
C ALA A 7 -44.95 49.70 9.99
N ARG A 8 -45.00 49.45 11.30
CA ARG A 8 -46.24 49.11 12.02
C ARG A 8 -47.23 50.26 12.03
N GLN A 9 -46.77 51.48 12.31
CA GLN A 9 -47.59 52.69 12.27
C GLN A 9 -48.13 52.97 10.86
N LEU A 10 -47.31 52.80 9.81
CA LEU A 10 -47.76 52.97 8.41
C LEU A 10 -48.79 51.92 7.99
N ALA A 11 -48.67 50.68 8.49
CA ALA A 11 -49.64 49.62 8.26
C ALA A 11 -50.98 49.89 8.99
N GLU A 12 -50.94 50.37 10.23
CA GLU A 12 -52.13 50.79 10.98
C GLU A 12 -52.84 51.97 10.30
N LEU A 13 -52.08 52.98 9.83
CA LEU A 13 -52.62 54.08 9.06
C LEU A 13 -53.21 53.63 7.73
N SER A 14 -52.57 52.71 7.01
CA SER A 14 -53.11 52.10 5.78
C SER A 14 -54.43 51.37 6.05
N PHE A 15 -54.53 50.63 7.15
CA PHE A 15 -55.76 49.95 7.57
C PHE A 15 -56.89 50.95 7.89
N LEU A 16 -56.59 52.02 8.63
CA LEU A 16 -57.56 53.07 8.96
C LEU A 16 -58.01 53.84 7.71
N LEU A 17 -57.09 54.13 6.79
CA LEU A 17 -57.38 54.71 5.47
C LEU A 17 -58.29 53.78 4.65
N LYS A 18 -58.05 52.46 4.67
CA LYS A 18 -58.92 51.46 4.03
C LYS A 18 -60.33 51.43 4.64
N ALA A 19 -60.48 51.74 5.94
CA ALA A 19 -61.76 51.72 6.65
C ALA A 19 -62.59 53.01 6.49
N LEU A 20 -61.99 54.13 6.07
CA LEU A 20 -62.68 55.40 5.89
C LEU A 20 -63.74 55.33 4.76
N PRO A 21 -65.01 55.73 5.00
CA PRO A 21 -66.04 55.70 3.97
C PRO A 21 -65.76 56.71 2.84
N ALA A 22 -65.85 56.26 1.59
CA ALA A 22 -65.53 57.07 0.41
C ALA A 22 -66.34 58.37 0.28
N ARG A 23 -67.54 58.42 0.86
CA ARG A 23 -68.42 59.61 0.87
C ARG A 23 -67.83 60.83 1.58
N TYR A 24 -66.79 60.65 2.38
CA TYR A 24 -66.11 61.73 3.10
C TYR A 24 -64.82 62.20 2.40
N LEU A 25 -64.51 61.67 1.22
CA LEU A 25 -63.28 61.96 0.49
C LEU A 25 -63.61 62.54 -0.89
N SER A 26 -62.84 63.55 -1.29
CA SER A 26 -62.82 64.05 -2.66
C SER A 26 -62.23 63.00 -3.63
N VAL A 27 -62.47 63.19 -4.92
CA VAL A 27 -61.91 62.31 -5.97
C VAL A 27 -60.37 62.26 -5.91
N ALA A 28 -59.73 63.40 -5.63
CA ALA A 28 -58.27 63.48 -5.50
C ALA A 28 -57.77 62.67 -4.28
N GLU A 29 -58.47 62.75 -3.15
CA GLU A 29 -58.12 62.00 -1.93
C GLU A 29 -58.38 60.50 -2.08
N LEU A 30 -59.40 60.09 -2.85
CA LEU A 30 -59.63 58.69 -3.18
C LEU A 30 -58.50 58.11 -4.05
N HIS A 31 -57.98 58.89 -5.01
CA HIS A 31 -56.84 58.47 -5.84
C HIS A 31 -55.57 58.35 -5.01
N ALA A 32 -55.24 59.37 -4.21
CA ALA A 32 -54.08 59.35 -3.33
C ALA A 32 -54.14 58.20 -2.30
N ARG A 33 -55.34 57.87 -1.79
CA ARG A 33 -55.55 56.72 -0.92
C ARG A 33 -55.23 55.40 -1.64
N ALA A 34 -55.71 55.21 -2.86
CA ALA A 34 -55.45 53.99 -3.63
C ALA A 34 -53.95 53.81 -3.89
N GLU A 35 -53.28 54.87 -4.33
CA GLU A 35 -51.83 54.88 -4.57
C GLU A 35 -51.03 54.58 -3.29
N TYR A 36 -51.39 55.19 -2.16
CA TYR A 36 -50.74 54.95 -0.88
C TYR A 36 -50.89 53.50 -0.41
N VAL A 37 -52.11 52.95 -0.52
CA VAL A 37 -52.40 51.56 -0.16
C VAL A 37 -51.57 50.59 -1.00
N ASP A 38 -51.54 50.77 -2.32
CA ASP A 38 -50.77 49.93 -3.23
C ASP A 38 -49.26 50.02 -2.94
N ALA A 39 -48.76 51.21 -2.65
CA ALA A 39 -47.36 51.43 -2.29
C ALA A 39 -46.98 50.71 -0.99
N VAL A 40 -47.83 50.75 0.04
CA VAL A 40 -47.62 50.05 1.31
C VAL A 40 -47.64 48.53 1.11
N ASP A 41 -48.61 48.01 0.35
CA ASP A 41 -48.73 46.57 0.09
C ASP A 41 -47.52 46.06 -0.72
N LYS A 42 -47.04 46.83 -1.72
CA LYS A 42 -45.82 46.53 -2.49
C LYS A 42 -44.55 46.60 -1.63
N CYS A 43 -44.44 47.57 -0.73
CA CYS A 43 -43.33 47.68 0.20
C CYS A 43 -43.26 46.44 1.13
N GLY A 44 -44.41 45.99 1.65
CA GLY A 44 -44.48 44.77 2.47
C GLY A 44 -44.12 43.49 1.72
N GLN A 45 -44.39 43.41 0.42
CA GLN A 45 -43.92 42.30 -0.42
C GLN A 45 -42.40 42.34 -0.63
N LEU A 46 -41.85 43.53 -0.90
CA LEU A 46 -40.42 43.72 -1.11
C LEU A 46 -39.60 43.40 0.15
N GLU A 47 -40.05 43.81 1.34
CA GLU A 47 -39.34 43.47 2.58
C GLU A 47 -39.33 41.95 2.86
N ARG A 48 -40.44 41.25 2.58
CA ARG A 48 -40.48 39.77 2.67
C ARG A 48 -39.52 39.12 1.68
N ALA A 49 -39.50 39.58 0.44
CA ALA A 49 -38.59 39.07 -0.60
C ALA A 49 -37.12 39.33 -0.23
N LYS A 50 -36.82 40.51 0.31
CA LYS A 50 -35.49 40.89 0.78
C LYS A 50 -35.03 40.03 1.96
N GLU A 51 -35.92 39.73 2.91
CA GLU A 51 -35.56 38.88 4.04
C GLU A 51 -35.35 37.42 3.62
N ALA A 52 -36.16 36.91 2.68
CA ALA A 52 -35.91 35.61 2.05
C ALA A 52 -34.53 35.58 1.34
N ALA A 53 -34.23 36.58 0.52
CA ALA A 53 -32.95 36.68 -0.17
C ALA A 53 -31.76 36.80 0.79
N ARG A 54 -31.92 37.50 1.93
CA ARG A 54 -30.89 37.55 2.98
C ARG A 54 -30.62 36.18 3.58
N LYS A 55 -31.68 35.43 3.87
CA LYS A 55 -31.54 34.06 4.38
C LYS A 55 -30.82 33.18 3.35
N ASP A 56 -31.21 33.24 2.08
CA ASP A 56 -30.57 32.46 1.01
C ASP A 56 -29.08 32.79 0.87
N VAL A 57 -28.72 34.08 0.99
CA VAL A 57 -27.31 34.51 0.98
C VAL A 57 -26.54 33.94 2.18
N GLU A 58 -27.15 33.91 3.36
CA GLU A 58 -26.50 33.38 4.56
C GLU A 58 -26.32 31.86 4.51
N ASP A 59 -27.34 31.15 4.02
CA ASP A 59 -27.27 29.70 3.76
C ASP A 59 -26.19 29.39 2.70
N MET A 60 -26.08 30.22 1.65
CA MET A 60 -25.04 30.09 0.63
C MET A 60 -23.64 30.32 1.20
N LYS A 61 -23.44 31.34 2.05
CA LYS A 61 -22.15 31.59 2.70
C LYS A 61 -21.74 30.41 3.57
N LYS A 62 -22.67 29.83 4.33
CA LYS A 62 -22.41 28.65 5.13
C LYS A 62 -22.00 27.46 4.26
N ALA A 63 -22.70 27.23 3.15
CA ALA A 63 -22.35 26.19 2.19
C ALA A 63 -20.97 26.42 1.56
N CYS A 64 -20.62 27.67 1.23
CA CYS A 64 -19.29 28.03 0.74
C CYS A 64 -18.20 27.75 1.77
N ALA A 65 -18.40 28.13 3.04
CA ALA A 65 -17.44 27.87 4.10
C ALA A 65 -17.21 26.36 4.32
N GLU A 66 -18.28 25.55 4.33
CA GLU A 66 -18.17 24.09 4.42
C GLU A 66 -17.45 23.50 3.21
N ALA A 67 -17.69 24.01 2.00
CA ALA A 67 -17.00 23.56 0.79
C ALA A 67 -15.50 23.92 0.82
N GLU A 68 -15.13 25.11 1.28
CA GLU A 68 -13.75 25.54 1.45
C GLU A 68 -13.00 24.65 2.45
N GLU A 69 -13.64 24.28 3.57
CA GLU A 69 -13.06 23.36 4.55
C GLU A 69 -12.81 21.98 3.94
N ARG A 70 -13.77 21.44 3.18
CA ARG A 70 -13.60 20.16 2.47
C ARG A 70 -12.46 20.22 1.46
N ILE A 71 -12.36 21.30 0.68
CA ILE A 71 -11.24 21.52 -0.26
C ILE A 71 -9.92 21.58 0.51
N ALA A 72 -9.87 22.25 1.65
CA ALA A 72 -8.68 22.31 2.49
C ALA A 72 -8.28 20.92 3.02
N SER A 73 -9.25 20.09 3.44
CA SER A 73 -8.99 18.70 3.87
C SER A 73 -8.40 17.87 2.74
N ILE A 74 -9.04 17.86 1.57
CA ILE A 74 -8.58 17.12 0.38
C ILE A 74 -7.16 17.56 0.01
N ARG A 75 -6.86 18.85 0.08
CA ARG A 75 -5.51 19.37 -0.20
C ARG A 75 -4.46 18.85 0.81
N ARG A 76 -4.81 18.71 2.09
CA ARG A 76 -3.89 18.13 3.10
C ARG A 76 -3.65 16.65 2.82
N GLU A 77 -4.70 15.88 2.58
CA GLU A 77 -4.61 14.45 2.25
C GLU A 77 -3.78 14.22 0.99
N THR A 78 -4.02 15.00 -0.07
CA THR A 78 -3.26 14.93 -1.32
C THR A 78 -1.76 15.17 -1.08
N ARG A 79 -1.41 16.16 -0.23
CA ARG A 79 -0.01 16.42 0.13
C ARG A 79 0.60 15.25 0.91
N GLN A 80 -0.14 14.64 1.83
CA GLN A 80 0.33 13.48 2.58
C GLN A 80 0.60 12.29 1.66
N VAL A 81 -0.32 12.00 0.73
CA VAL A 81 -0.16 10.95 -0.27
C VAL A 81 1.09 11.20 -1.13
N TYR A 82 1.31 12.45 -1.58
CA TYR A 82 2.48 12.80 -2.36
C TYR A 82 3.79 12.57 -1.59
N VAL A 83 3.88 13.03 -0.34
CA VAL A 83 5.06 12.81 0.51
C VAL A 83 5.30 11.32 0.74
N HIS A 84 4.24 10.56 1.04
CA HIS A 84 4.35 9.13 1.26
C HIS A 84 4.79 8.38 -0.01
N SER A 85 4.23 8.74 -1.17
CA SER A 85 4.62 8.17 -2.46
C SER A 85 6.09 8.45 -2.79
N SER A 86 6.56 9.68 -2.52
CA SER A 86 7.98 10.02 -2.68
C SER A 86 8.88 9.17 -1.78
N GLN A 87 8.48 8.97 -0.52
CA GLN A 87 9.23 8.14 0.43
C GLN A 87 9.30 6.68 -0.06
N LEU A 88 8.17 6.10 -0.45
CA LEU A 88 8.11 4.75 -1.02
C LEU A 88 9.00 4.60 -2.27
N THR A 89 9.05 5.63 -3.11
CA THR A 89 9.92 5.62 -4.30
C THR A 89 11.40 5.55 -3.91
N CYS A 90 11.81 6.33 -2.90
CA CYS A 90 13.18 6.29 -2.39
C CYS A 90 13.52 4.92 -1.77
N ASP A 91 12.61 4.34 -1.00
CA ASP A 91 12.83 3.04 -0.34
C ASP A 91 12.84 1.89 -1.36
N LEU A 92 11.99 1.97 -2.39
CA LEU A 92 12.03 1.05 -3.52
C LEU A 92 13.40 1.10 -4.24
N HIS A 93 13.94 2.29 -4.45
CA HIS A 93 15.24 2.41 -5.11
C HIS A 93 16.38 1.80 -4.27
N LYS A 94 16.37 2.03 -2.95
CA LYS A 94 17.35 1.42 -2.03
C LYS A 94 17.26 -0.10 -2.06
N THR A 95 16.06 -0.65 -1.93
CA THR A 95 15.85 -2.11 -1.95
C THR A 95 16.24 -2.75 -3.27
N GLN A 96 16.00 -2.08 -4.40
CA GLN A 96 16.50 -2.54 -5.71
C GLN A 96 18.03 -2.53 -5.78
N GLN A 97 18.68 -1.49 -5.26
CA GLN A 97 20.13 -1.43 -5.20
C GLN A 97 20.70 -2.58 -4.35
N GLU A 98 20.16 -2.81 -3.16
CA GLU A 98 20.55 -3.93 -2.30
C GLU A 98 20.38 -5.27 -3.01
N GLN A 99 19.27 -5.47 -3.72
CA GLN A 99 19.06 -6.69 -4.53
C GLN A 99 20.16 -6.89 -5.58
N HIS A 100 20.53 -5.84 -6.31
CA HIS A 100 21.61 -5.93 -7.29
C HIS A 100 22.97 -6.27 -6.65
N GLU A 101 23.26 -5.73 -5.46
CA GLU A 101 24.46 -6.05 -4.71
C GLU A 101 24.47 -7.52 -4.24
N TYR A 102 23.34 -8.02 -3.74
CA TYR A 102 23.19 -9.44 -3.38
C TYR A 102 23.32 -10.36 -4.61
N GLU A 103 22.77 -9.97 -5.74
CA GLU A 103 22.85 -10.75 -6.97
C GLU A 103 24.28 -10.81 -7.51
N ALA A 104 25.01 -9.68 -7.48
CA ALA A 104 26.41 -9.62 -7.87
C ALA A 104 27.31 -10.48 -6.96
N THR A 105 27.10 -10.41 -5.65
CA THR A 105 27.85 -11.23 -4.68
C THR A 105 27.55 -12.72 -4.84
N TRP A 106 26.27 -13.09 -5.07
CA TRP A 106 25.87 -14.45 -5.36
C TRP A 106 26.54 -15.00 -6.63
N GLN A 107 26.52 -14.25 -7.74
CA GLN A 107 27.18 -14.65 -8.98
C GLN A 107 28.70 -14.82 -8.79
N SER A 108 29.33 -13.95 -8.02
CA SER A 108 30.76 -14.05 -7.68
C SER A 108 31.07 -15.31 -6.87
N LEU A 109 30.23 -15.65 -5.88
CA LEU A 109 30.35 -16.89 -5.11
C LEU A 109 30.18 -18.12 -6.01
N GLN A 110 29.20 -18.11 -6.91
CA GLN A 110 28.95 -19.20 -7.84
C GLN A 110 30.15 -19.46 -8.75
N LYS A 111 30.79 -18.40 -9.28
CA LYS A 111 32.02 -18.50 -10.07
C LYS A 111 33.18 -19.10 -9.27
N ARG A 112 33.38 -18.64 -8.02
CA ARG A 112 34.44 -19.17 -7.14
C ARG A 112 34.21 -20.63 -6.79
N LEU A 113 32.96 -21.03 -6.54
CA LEU A 113 32.62 -22.43 -6.28
C LEU A 113 32.94 -23.31 -7.50
N ALA A 114 32.60 -22.86 -8.71
CA ALA A 114 32.92 -23.60 -9.94
C ALA A 114 34.44 -23.73 -10.15
N ALA A 115 35.22 -22.68 -9.87
CA ALA A 115 36.68 -22.73 -9.95
C ALA A 115 37.28 -23.72 -8.94
N ALA A 116 36.83 -23.69 -7.68
CA ALA A 116 37.29 -24.60 -6.64
C ALA A 116 36.94 -26.07 -6.97
N GLN A 117 35.76 -26.33 -7.55
CA GLN A 117 35.38 -27.65 -8.04
C GLN A 117 36.31 -28.14 -9.16
N GLN A 118 36.64 -27.27 -10.11
CA GLN A 118 37.56 -27.59 -11.19
C GLN A 118 38.97 -27.92 -10.67
N GLU A 119 39.50 -27.15 -9.72
CA GLU A 119 40.80 -27.41 -9.08
C GLU A 119 40.81 -28.76 -8.36
N HIS A 120 39.76 -29.06 -7.60
CA HIS A 120 39.60 -30.34 -6.93
C HIS A 120 39.57 -31.52 -7.92
N ASP A 121 38.86 -31.38 -9.03
CA ASP A 121 38.81 -32.41 -10.08
C ASP A 121 40.16 -32.62 -10.79
N VAL A 122 40.96 -31.56 -10.93
CA VAL A 122 42.34 -31.67 -11.45
C VAL A 122 43.22 -32.41 -10.44
N MET A 123 43.11 -32.08 -9.16
CA MET A 123 43.85 -32.74 -8.08
C MET A 123 43.53 -34.24 -8.01
N LEU A 124 42.25 -34.62 -8.01
CA LEU A 124 41.83 -36.02 -8.00
C LEU A 124 42.39 -36.81 -9.21
N ARG A 125 42.42 -36.19 -10.39
CA ARG A 125 43.02 -36.80 -11.59
C ARG A 125 44.53 -36.98 -11.46
N HIS A 126 45.22 -36.00 -10.88
CA HIS A 126 46.65 -36.08 -10.61
C HIS A 126 46.96 -37.20 -9.61
N ASP A 127 46.23 -37.27 -8.49
CA ASP A 127 46.40 -38.30 -7.46
C ASP A 127 46.12 -39.70 -7.99
N HIS A 128 45.12 -39.85 -8.86
CA HIS A 128 44.85 -41.13 -9.51
C HIS A 128 45.98 -41.55 -10.47
N LYS A 129 46.59 -40.59 -11.18
CA LYS A 129 47.73 -40.84 -12.08
C LYS A 129 48.98 -41.22 -11.29
N THR A 130 49.30 -40.51 -10.21
CA THR A 130 50.44 -40.85 -9.33
C THR A 130 50.23 -42.21 -8.68
N ALA A 131 49.02 -42.50 -8.19
CA ALA A 131 48.68 -43.82 -7.66
C ALA A 131 48.91 -44.94 -8.69
N LYS A 132 48.48 -44.77 -9.95
CA LYS A 132 48.73 -45.75 -11.03
C LYS A 132 50.23 -45.98 -11.27
N MET A 133 51.02 -44.92 -11.46
CA MET A 133 52.47 -45.02 -11.67
C MET A 133 53.17 -45.72 -10.49
N THR A 134 52.78 -45.42 -9.25
CA THR A 134 53.37 -46.09 -8.07
C THR A 134 53.02 -47.56 -7.96
N ASN A 135 51.84 -47.97 -8.46
CA ASN A 135 51.42 -49.37 -8.46
C ASN A 135 52.08 -50.16 -9.61
N GLU A 136 52.24 -49.54 -10.77
CA GLU A 136 53.00 -50.08 -11.91
C GLU A 136 54.47 -50.29 -11.54
N ASN A 137 55.14 -49.30 -10.92
CA ASN A 137 56.52 -49.43 -10.45
C ASN A 137 56.69 -50.52 -9.37
N LYS A 138 55.68 -50.75 -8.52
CA LYS A 138 55.69 -51.88 -7.57
C LYS A 138 55.53 -53.23 -8.29
N SER A 139 54.68 -53.29 -9.33
CA SER A 139 54.51 -54.51 -10.13
C SER A 139 55.74 -54.84 -10.98
N GLU A 140 56.47 -53.84 -11.46
CA GLU A 140 57.75 -54.02 -12.18
C GLU A 140 58.87 -54.45 -11.22
N ALA A 141 58.91 -53.90 -10.00
CA ALA A 141 59.86 -54.33 -8.97
C ALA A 141 59.57 -55.77 -8.46
N GLU A 142 58.31 -56.20 -8.41
CA GLU A 142 57.93 -57.57 -8.03
C GLU A 142 58.07 -58.60 -9.17
N THR A 143 58.08 -58.18 -10.44
CA THR A 143 58.25 -59.09 -11.60
C THR A 143 59.71 -59.48 -11.86
N HIS A 144 60.68 -58.77 -11.27
CA HIS A 144 62.10 -59.15 -11.31
C HIS A 144 62.56 -59.96 -10.09
N SER A 145 61.65 -60.36 -9.21
CA SER A 145 61.94 -61.31 -8.12
C SER A 145 60.70 -62.12 -7.76
N ARG A 146 60.30 -63.03 -8.65
CA ARG A 146 59.29 -64.04 -8.30
C ARG A 146 59.66 -65.43 -8.84
N PRO A 147 59.95 -66.43 -7.97
CA PRO A 147 60.00 -67.82 -8.40
C PRO A 147 58.57 -68.35 -8.64
N PRO A 148 58.40 -69.44 -9.40
CA PRO A 148 57.08 -69.90 -9.80
C PRO A 148 56.39 -70.58 -8.61
N THR A 149 55.30 -70.00 -8.10
CA THR A 149 54.43 -70.70 -7.13
C THR A 149 52.95 -70.49 -7.45
N MET A 150 52.35 -71.60 -7.89
CA MET A 150 51.05 -72.17 -7.51
C MET A 150 49.93 -71.22 -7.04
N ARG A 151 48.81 -71.31 -7.77
CA ARG A 151 47.46 -70.93 -7.35
C ARG A 151 47.15 -71.43 -5.92
N THR A 152 46.82 -70.51 -5.02
CA THR A 152 45.95 -70.79 -3.88
C THR A 152 44.92 -69.68 -3.77
N ASN A 153 43.66 -70.02 -4.07
CA ASN A 153 42.51 -69.32 -3.55
C ASN A 153 42.62 -69.32 -2.02
N GLU A 154 42.52 -68.16 -1.37
CA GLU A 154 41.66 -67.96 -0.19
C GLU A 154 41.77 -66.56 0.44
N ARG A 155 40.59 -66.00 0.74
CA ARG A 155 40.24 -65.24 1.95
C ARG A 155 40.93 -63.90 2.22
N ARG A 156 40.16 -62.80 2.19
CA ARG A 156 39.47 -62.24 3.39
C ARG A 156 38.69 -60.95 3.14
N ASN A 157 37.40 -61.03 3.48
CA ASN A 157 36.66 -60.14 4.39
C ASN A 157 36.57 -58.62 4.17
N ASN A 158 35.34 -58.20 3.85
CA ASN A 158 34.45 -57.35 4.67
C ASN A 158 35.07 -56.16 5.42
N TYR A 159 34.75 -54.93 4.96
CA TYR A 159 34.49 -53.80 5.84
C TYR A 159 33.24 -53.01 5.39
N LYS A 160 32.16 -53.22 6.15
CA LYS A 160 31.10 -52.28 6.56
C LYS A 160 30.54 -51.31 5.50
N LYS A 161 29.33 -51.66 5.03
CA LYS A 161 28.24 -50.70 4.82
C LYS A 161 28.09 -49.85 6.08
N GLN A 162 28.57 -48.61 6.06
CA GLN A 162 28.20 -47.60 7.05
C GLN A 162 27.23 -46.62 6.38
N ARG A 163 25.97 -46.73 6.78
CA ARG A 163 24.91 -45.76 6.48
C ARG A 163 25.38 -44.39 6.98
N ARG A 164 25.24 -43.36 6.14
CA ARG A 164 25.00 -41.99 6.59
C ARG A 164 23.71 -41.51 5.94
N SER A 165 22.64 -41.64 6.71
CA SER A 165 21.45 -40.79 6.65
C SER A 165 21.80 -39.36 7.06
N PHE A 166 20.89 -38.43 6.78
CA PHE A 166 20.93 -36.95 6.93
C PHE A 166 21.52 -36.26 5.69
N TYR A 167 20.73 -35.62 4.82
CA TYR A 167 19.64 -34.68 5.11
C TYR A 167 18.35 -34.98 4.33
N ASP A 168 17.22 -35.07 5.04
CA ASP A 168 15.92 -34.72 4.47
C ASP A 168 15.93 -33.20 4.25
N VAL A 169 15.98 -32.78 2.99
CA VAL A 169 15.70 -31.40 2.61
C VAL A 169 14.18 -31.23 2.67
N PRO A 170 13.60 -30.38 3.53
CA PRO A 170 12.17 -30.09 3.42
C PRO A 170 11.92 -29.38 2.09
N GLN A 171 11.28 -30.09 1.16
CA GLN A 171 10.70 -29.48 -0.03
C GLN A 171 9.52 -28.62 0.41
N VAL A 172 9.74 -27.32 0.55
CA VAL A 172 8.65 -26.35 0.64
C VAL A 172 8.18 -26.08 -0.78
N ILE A 173 7.12 -26.79 -1.18
CA ILE A 173 6.35 -26.50 -2.39
C ILE A 173 5.50 -25.26 -2.07
N ASN A 174 5.94 -24.08 -2.49
CA ASN A 174 5.08 -22.91 -2.55
C ASN A 174 4.17 -23.04 -3.77
N ARG A 175 2.93 -23.50 -3.55
CA ARG A 175 1.84 -23.19 -4.49
C ARG A 175 1.25 -21.83 -4.08
N PRO A 176 0.96 -20.94 -5.04
CA PRO A 176 0.23 -19.72 -4.73
C PRO A 176 -1.22 -20.10 -4.44
N THR A 177 -1.71 -19.74 -3.27
CA THR A 177 -3.14 -19.54 -3.03
C THR A 177 -3.31 -18.08 -2.72
N ASP A 178 -4.20 -17.45 -3.48
CA ASP A 178 -4.79 -16.16 -3.20
C ASP A 178 -5.29 -16.13 -1.74
N ASP A 179 -5.15 -14.97 -1.10
CA ASP A 179 -5.46 -14.66 0.31
C ASP A 179 -4.28 -14.74 1.30
N GLY A 180 -3.66 -13.58 1.49
CA GLY A 180 -2.44 -13.35 2.27
C GLY A 180 -2.60 -13.46 3.79
N HIS A 181 -2.57 -14.68 4.33
CA HIS A 181 -2.27 -14.92 5.75
C HIS A 181 -1.38 -16.16 5.93
N ALA A 182 -0.10 -15.95 6.27
CA ALA A 182 0.84 -17.02 6.58
C ALA A 182 0.62 -17.53 8.02
N VAL A 183 -0.08 -18.65 8.18
CA VAL A 183 -0.18 -19.38 9.45
C VAL A 183 1.05 -20.30 9.60
N ARG A 184 1.92 -20.00 10.57
CA ARG A 184 3.00 -20.89 10.98
C ARG A 184 2.42 -22.09 11.74
N GLN A 185 2.39 -23.27 11.13
CA GLN A 185 2.23 -24.53 11.88
C GLN A 185 3.58 -25.25 11.97
N ALA A 186 4.19 -25.21 13.15
CA ALA A 186 5.28 -26.11 13.51
C ALA A 186 4.65 -27.42 14.03
N LYS A 187 4.76 -28.51 13.26
CA LYS A 187 4.45 -29.86 13.77
C LYS A 187 5.62 -30.32 14.63
N GLY A 188 5.52 -30.08 15.94
CA GLY A 188 6.30 -30.75 16.96
C GLY A 188 5.81 -32.20 17.12
N VAL A 189 6.77 -33.12 17.16
CA VAL A 189 6.56 -34.54 17.48
C VAL A 189 6.51 -34.65 19.01
N ASP A 190 5.34 -34.90 19.58
CA ASP A 190 5.21 -35.23 21.00
C ASP A 190 5.64 -36.68 21.23
N ARG A 191 6.69 -36.84 22.04
CA ARG A 191 6.99 -38.09 22.75
C ARG A 191 6.05 -38.22 23.94
N VAL A 192 5.29 -39.31 23.99
CA VAL A 192 4.63 -39.79 25.21
C VAL A 192 5.51 -40.86 25.85
N TRP A 193 5.50 -40.88 27.19
CA TRP A 193 6.23 -41.73 28.12
C TRP A 193 6.20 -43.23 27.80
#